data_AF-A0A934U6U8-F1
#
_entry.id   AF-A0A934U6U8-F1
#
_cell.length_a   1.000
_cell.length_b   1.000
_cell.length_c   1.000
_cell.angle_alpha   90.00
_cell.angle_beta   90.00
_cell.angle_gamma   90.00
#
_symmetry.space_group_name_H-M   'P 1'
#
loop_
_entity.id
_entity.type
_entity.pdbx_description
1 polymer ?
#
loop_
_entity_poly.entity_id
_entity_poly.type
_entity_poly.pdbx_seq_one_letter_code
_entity_poly.pdbx_strand_id
1 'polypeptide(L)'
;MIDDPDDDDDTGSTIPRGKAGRRRAAAPKPKSPSASGGAKDPEPDVFADVGEFVEHWLAPVLAGKLLGGGRGRTWCRQWWRHREVSIRLHALWRGWEGARRSEEPLAMSSWWVQHTDPHLRALCDGEAGPMWRCTPEAHVDIPAYPTIPAPSGWFDADHSDERPPSDGGRGPDFRRARRDGDAA
;
A
#
# COMPACT_ATOMS: atom_id res chain seq x y z
N MET A 1 -25.85 35.28 82.38
CA MET A 1 -25.20 35.53 83.67
C MET A 1 -23.72 35.45 83.39
N ILE A 2 -23.04 36.61 83.34
CA ILE A 2 -21.57 36.81 83.37
C ILE A 2 -20.80 36.26 82.15
N ASP A 3 -19.91 36.94 81.45
CA ASP A 3 -19.42 38.33 81.34
C ASP A 3 -18.60 38.34 80.02
N ASP A 4 -18.61 39.46 79.30
CA ASP A 4 -17.60 39.88 78.29
C ASP A 4 -16.25 40.18 79.03
N PRO A 5 -15.17 40.77 78.47
CA PRO A 5 -14.70 40.98 77.09
C PRO A 5 -13.16 40.78 76.95
N ASP A 6 -12.62 41.25 75.82
CA ASP A 6 -11.35 42.01 75.70
C ASP A 6 -10.01 41.36 75.26
N ASP A 7 -9.32 42.21 74.49
CA ASP A 7 -7.89 42.37 74.22
C ASP A 7 -7.30 41.57 73.03
N ASP A 8 -7.04 42.24 71.89
CA ASP A 8 -5.85 43.08 71.60
C ASP A 8 -4.61 42.19 71.32
N ASP A 9 -3.67 42.43 70.42
CA ASP A 9 -3.42 43.42 69.38
C ASP A 9 -2.31 42.79 68.48
N ASP A 10 -2.12 43.43 67.34
CA ASP A 10 -1.06 43.43 66.32
C ASP A 10 0.38 42.96 66.66
N THR A 11 1.10 42.77 65.54
CA THR A 11 2.56 42.77 65.31
C THR A 11 3.34 41.47 65.39
N GLY A 12 4.00 41.14 64.27
CA GLY A 12 5.03 40.10 64.24
C GLY A 12 5.57 39.74 62.85
N SER A 13 6.08 40.74 62.12
CA SER A 13 6.86 40.56 60.89
C SER A 13 8.03 39.58 61.09
N THR A 14 8.17 38.56 60.24
CA THR A 14 9.49 38.02 59.84
C THR A 14 9.37 37.26 58.50
N ILE A 15 9.90 37.88 57.44
CA ILE A 15 10.30 37.19 56.20
C ILE A 15 11.76 36.73 56.37
N PRO A 16 12.12 35.53 55.88
CA PRO A 16 13.29 35.49 55.01
C PRO A 16 13.11 34.64 53.74
N ARG A 17 13.48 35.29 52.62
CA ARG A 17 14.48 34.84 51.63
C ARG A 17 14.34 33.44 51.00
N GLY A 18 13.59 33.43 49.90
CA GLY A 18 14.08 33.15 48.54
C GLY A 18 15.00 31.94 48.28
N LYS A 19 14.49 31.02 47.44
CA LYS A 19 15.23 30.48 46.29
C LYS A 19 14.35 30.44 45.05
N ALA A 20 14.88 31.04 43.98
CA ALA A 20 14.26 31.18 42.68
C ALA A 20 14.16 29.82 41.96
N GLY A 21 12.94 29.30 41.83
CA GLY A 21 12.60 28.31 40.83
C GLY A 21 12.12 29.01 39.56
N ARG A 22 12.92 28.96 38.49
CA ARG A 22 12.53 29.45 37.15
C ARG A 22 11.26 28.74 36.70
N ARG A 23 10.13 29.44 36.71
CA ARG A 23 8.91 29.03 36.01
C ARG A 23 9.21 29.08 34.51
N ARG A 24 9.21 27.94 33.83
CA ARG A 24 9.16 27.90 32.36
C ARG A 24 7.83 28.54 31.96
N ALA A 25 7.89 29.67 31.25
CA ALA A 25 6.76 30.20 30.53
C ALA A 25 6.34 29.19 29.46
N ALA A 26 5.07 28.79 29.47
CA ALA A 26 4.48 28.01 28.39
C ALA A 26 4.45 28.89 27.12
N ALA A 27 5.15 28.46 26.08
CA ALA A 27 5.08 29.10 24.77
C ALA A 27 3.66 28.94 24.19
N PRO A 28 3.10 29.95 23.49
CA PRO A 28 1.83 29.79 22.80
C PRO A 28 1.99 28.76 21.68
N LYS A 29 1.11 27.75 21.67
CA LYS A 29 1.05 26.76 20.59
C LYS A 29 0.84 27.48 19.26
N PRO A 30 1.64 27.22 18.21
CA PRO A 30 1.35 27.77 16.89
C PRO A 30 -0.02 27.26 16.45
N LYS A 31 -0.93 28.18 16.12
CA LYS A 31 -2.18 27.83 15.45
C LYS A 31 -1.81 27.23 14.11
N SER A 32 -1.92 25.91 13.99
CA SER A 32 -1.93 25.24 12.69
C SER A 32 -2.98 25.95 11.83
N PRO A 33 -2.66 26.36 10.58
CA PRO A 33 -3.69 26.84 9.69
C PRO A 33 -4.67 25.68 9.49
N SER A 34 -5.89 25.86 9.99
CA SER A 34 -7.03 25.03 9.60
C SER A 34 -7.24 25.28 8.11
N ALA A 35 -6.56 24.50 7.28
CA ALA A 35 -6.98 24.31 5.91
C ALA A 35 -8.29 23.54 5.98
N SER A 36 -9.40 24.26 6.19
CA SER A 36 -10.72 23.79 5.79
C SER A 36 -10.75 23.82 4.26
N GLY A 37 -9.98 22.92 3.64
CA GLY A 37 -10.26 22.48 2.29
C GLY A 37 -11.52 21.65 2.39
N GLY A 38 -12.65 22.21 1.94
CA GLY A 38 -13.85 21.42 1.76
C GLY A 38 -13.49 20.24 0.89
N ALA A 39 -13.52 19.03 1.47
CA ALA A 39 -13.41 17.81 0.70
C ALA A 39 -14.60 17.80 -0.25
N LYS A 40 -14.36 18.15 -1.53
CA LYS A 40 -15.30 17.80 -2.59
C LYS A 40 -15.45 16.30 -2.52
N ASP A 41 -16.69 15.83 -2.47
CA ASP A 41 -16.96 14.40 -2.59
C ASP A 41 -16.24 13.88 -3.84
N PRO A 42 -15.51 12.76 -3.73
CA PRO A 42 -14.79 12.21 -4.87
C PRO A 42 -15.80 11.97 -5.99
N GLU A 43 -15.51 12.49 -7.17
CA GLU A 43 -16.30 12.24 -8.37
C GLU A 43 -16.52 10.72 -8.49
N PRO A 44 -17.75 10.23 -8.70
CA PRO A 44 -18.02 8.80 -8.77
C PRO A 44 -17.16 8.11 -9.84
N ASP A 45 -16.89 6.81 -9.65
CA ASP A 45 -16.24 6.00 -10.69
C ASP A 45 -17.17 5.95 -11.93
N VAL A 46 -16.58 5.97 -13.13
CA VAL A 46 -17.34 5.92 -14.39
C VAL A 46 -17.92 4.53 -14.61
N PHE A 47 -17.16 3.51 -14.24
CA PHE A 47 -17.56 2.10 -14.30
C PHE A 47 -17.81 1.60 -12.88
N ALA A 48 -18.85 0.79 -12.68
CA ALA A 48 -19.18 0.26 -11.37
C ALA A 48 -18.15 -0.77 -10.90
N ASP A 49 -17.57 -1.52 -11.84
CA ASP A 49 -16.54 -2.51 -11.57
C ASP A 49 -15.57 -2.70 -12.75
N VAL A 50 -14.58 -3.58 -12.53
CA VAL A 50 -13.58 -3.94 -13.54
C VAL A 50 -14.19 -4.65 -14.75
N GLY A 51 -15.30 -5.36 -14.59
CA GLY A 51 -16.01 -6.05 -15.66
C GLY A 51 -16.53 -5.06 -16.69
N GLU A 52 -17.29 -4.05 -16.22
CA GLU A 52 -17.81 -2.97 -17.08
C GLU A 52 -16.67 -2.18 -17.75
N PHE A 53 -15.61 -1.85 -17.01
CA PHE A 53 -14.45 -1.17 -17.57
C PHE A 53 -13.81 -1.98 -18.71
N VAL A 54 -13.64 -3.30 -18.51
CA VAL A 54 -13.04 -4.17 -19.53
C VAL A 54 -13.95 -4.30 -20.75
N GLU A 55 -15.24 -4.54 -20.53
CA GLU A 55 -16.22 -4.78 -21.59
C GLU A 55 -16.49 -3.53 -22.43
N HIS A 56 -16.71 -2.38 -21.78
CA HIS A 56 -17.21 -1.18 -22.44
C HIS A 56 -16.12 -0.17 -22.81
N TRP A 57 -14.91 -0.32 -22.29
CA TRP A 57 -13.82 0.62 -22.58
C TRP A 57 -12.53 -0.05 -23.01
N LEU A 58 -11.93 -0.90 -22.16
CA LEU A 58 -10.58 -1.41 -22.43
C LEU A 58 -10.55 -2.33 -23.66
N ALA A 59 -11.43 -3.32 -23.75
CA ALA A 59 -11.45 -4.25 -24.88
C ALA A 59 -11.78 -3.55 -26.21
N PRO A 60 -12.77 -2.64 -26.30
CA PRO A 60 -12.98 -1.82 -27.49
C PRO A 60 -11.78 -0.96 -27.88
N VAL A 61 -11.12 -0.30 -26.92
CA VAL A 61 -9.92 0.52 -27.16
C VAL A 61 -8.76 -0.32 -27.69
N LEU A 62 -8.66 -1.57 -27.26
CA LEU A 62 -7.62 -2.51 -27.69
C LEU A 62 -8.03 -3.40 -28.88
N ALA A 63 -9.17 -3.12 -29.51
CA ALA A 63 -9.64 -3.87 -30.66
C ALA A 63 -8.56 -3.96 -31.76
N GLY A 64 -8.38 -5.16 -32.33
CA GLY A 64 -7.32 -5.46 -33.30
C GLY A 64 -5.93 -5.73 -32.71
N LYS A 65 -5.61 -5.27 -31.48
CA LYS A 65 -4.37 -5.65 -30.77
C LYS A 65 -4.51 -6.95 -29.99
N LEU A 66 -5.71 -7.22 -29.46
CA LEU A 66 -6.05 -8.44 -28.71
C LEU A 66 -6.55 -9.59 -29.62
N LEU A 67 -7.13 -9.25 -30.76
CA LEU A 67 -7.67 -10.19 -31.75
C LEU A 67 -6.55 -10.65 -32.68
N GLY A 68 -5.71 -11.57 -32.22
CA GLY A 68 -4.61 -12.07 -33.04
C GLY A 68 -3.89 -13.26 -32.43
N GLY A 69 -4.54 -14.42 -32.39
CA GLY A 69 -3.94 -15.71 -31.99
C GLY A 69 -2.78 -16.19 -32.88
N GLY A 70 -2.33 -15.38 -33.84
CA GLY A 70 -1.23 -15.70 -34.76
C GLY A 70 0.11 -15.02 -34.44
N ARG A 71 0.22 -14.19 -33.40
CA ARG A 71 1.47 -13.45 -33.08
C ARG A 71 2.02 -13.72 -31.68
N GLY A 72 1.86 -14.94 -31.17
CA GLY A 72 2.27 -15.28 -29.80
C GLY A 72 1.52 -14.48 -28.74
N ARG A 73 0.27 -14.07 -29.05
CA ARG A 73 -0.63 -13.40 -28.12
C ARG A 73 -1.92 -14.20 -27.95
N THR A 74 -2.45 -14.19 -26.73
CA THR A 74 -3.72 -14.84 -26.42
C THR A 74 -4.60 -13.97 -25.53
N TRP A 75 -5.90 -14.18 -25.62
CA TRP A 75 -6.91 -13.57 -24.76
C TRP A 75 -8.05 -14.56 -24.53
N CYS A 76 -8.29 -14.92 -23.26
CA CYS A 76 -9.42 -15.77 -22.89
C CYS A 76 -10.69 -14.93 -22.79
N ARG A 77 -11.79 -15.34 -23.45
CA ARG A 77 -13.09 -14.67 -23.31
C ARG A 77 -13.61 -14.70 -21.88
N GLN A 78 -13.25 -15.74 -21.11
CA GLN A 78 -13.58 -15.91 -19.70
C GLN A 78 -12.43 -15.39 -18.81
N TRP A 79 -11.85 -14.24 -19.16
CA TRP A 79 -10.66 -13.68 -18.50
C TRP A 79 -10.83 -13.57 -16.96
N TRP A 80 -12.04 -13.35 -16.47
CA TRP A 80 -12.36 -13.26 -15.04
C TRP A 80 -12.11 -14.56 -14.26
N ARG A 81 -12.02 -15.72 -14.94
CA ARG A 81 -11.64 -16.99 -14.32
C ARG A 81 -10.14 -17.08 -14.02
N HIS A 82 -9.32 -16.20 -14.60
CA HIS A 82 -7.90 -16.11 -14.33
C HIS A 82 -7.66 -15.08 -13.22
N ARG A 83 -7.34 -15.55 -12.01
CA ARG A 83 -7.19 -14.67 -10.83
C ARG A 83 -6.12 -13.59 -11.03
N GLU A 84 -4.97 -13.95 -11.60
CA GLU A 84 -3.91 -12.98 -11.89
C GLU A 84 -4.39 -11.91 -12.89
N VAL A 85 -5.13 -12.31 -13.92
CA VAL A 85 -5.69 -11.39 -14.93
C VAL A 85 -6.65 -10.41 -14.27
N SER A 86 -7.58 -10.93 -13.46
CA SER A 86 -8.58 -10.12 -12.77
C SER A 86 -7.95 -9.07 -11.85
N ILE A 87 -6.93 -9.46 -11.06
CA ILE A 87 -6.24 -8.55 -10.15
C ILE A 87 -5.50 -7.45 -10.93
N ARG A 88 -4.79 -7.81 -12.00
CA ARG A 88 -4.05 -6.85 -12.84
C ARG A 88 -5.00 -5.89 -13.55
N LEU A 89 -6.11 -6.38 -14.11
CA LEU A 89 -7.10 -5.53 -14.77
C LEU A 89 -7.79 -4.59 -13.77
N HIS A 90 -8.07 -5.06 -12.55
CA HIS A 90 -8.62 -4.20 -11.50
C HIS A 90 -7.63 -3.07 -11.14
N ALA A 91 -6.34 -3.37 -11.03
CA ALA A 91 -5.32 -2.34 -10.81
C ALA A 91 -5.27 -1.31 -11.96
N LEU A 92 -5.37 -1.78 -13.22
CA LEU A 92 -5.44 -0.88 -14.37
C LEU A 92 -6.67 0.01 -14.34
N TRP A 93 -7.85 -0.53 -14.02
CA TRP A 93 -9.09 0.25 -13.87
C TRP A 93 -8.95 1.32 -12.78
N ARG A 94 -8.45 0.97 -11.59
CA ARG A 94 -8.22 1.95 -10.52
C ARG A 94 -7.23 3.04 -10.93
N GLY A 95 -6.16 2.66 -11.65
CA GLY A 95 -5.20 3.61 -12.22
C GLY A 95 -5.84 4.54 -13.26
N TRP A 96 -6.74 4.01 -14.08
CA TRP A 96 -7.45 4.76 -15.12
C TRP A 96 -8.39 5.81 -14.50
N GLU A 97 -9.19 5.39 -13.52
CA GLU A 97 -10.07 6.28 -12.76
C GLU A 97 -9.27 7.39 -12.06
N GLY A 98 -8.12 7.04 -11.47
CA GLY A 98 -7.20 8.01 -10.87
C GLY A 98 -6.61 8.98 -11.89
N ALA A 99 -6.16 8.49 -13.04
CA ALA A 99 -5.58 9.31 -14.11
C ALA A 99 -6.61 10.26 -14.72
N ARG A 100 -7.87 9.83 -14.86
CA ARG A 100 -8.96 10.65 -15.40
C ARG A 100 -9.35 11.80 -14.47
N ARG A 101 -9.31 11.58 -13.15
CA ARG A 101 -9.60 12.61 -12.13
C ARG A 101 -8.42 13.54 -11.84
N SER A 102 -7.24 13.18 -12.32
CA SER A 102 -6.04 13.98 -12.10
C SER A 102 -6.13 15.31 -12.84
N GLU A 103 -5.70 16.39 -12.19
CA GLU A 103 -5.51 17.69 -12.83
C GLU A 103 -4.19 17.77 -13.62
N GLU A 104 -3.34 16.75 -13.52
CA GLU A 104 -2.06 16.71 -14.23
C GLU A 104 -2.29 16.34 -15.72
N PRO A 105 -1.84 17.18 -16.69
CA PRO A 105 -2.14 17.00 -18.12
C PRO A 105 -1.69 15.68 -18.76
N LEU A 106 -0.60 15.09 -18.28
CA LEU A 106 0.01 13.85 -18.76
C LEU A 106 -0.38 12.62 -17.93
N ALA A 107 -1.31 12.73 -16.98
CA ALA A 107 -1.68 11.61 -16.10
C ALA A 107 -2.16 10.39 -16.88
N MET A 108 -3.05 10.60 -17.86
CA MET A 108 -3.55 9.52 -18.72
C MET A 108 -2.45 8.94 -19.62
N SER A 109 -1.54 9.78 -20.13
CA SER A 109 -0.40 9.32 -20.93
C SER A 109 0.56 8.47 -20.09
N SER A 110 0.84 8.90 -18.87
CA SER A 110 1.68 8.17 -17.91
C SER A 110 1.04 6.85 -17.51
N TRP A 111 -0.27 6.82 -17.26
CA TRP A 111 -1.01 5.60 -16.99
C TRP A 111 -0.86 4.57 -18.12
N TRP A 112 -1.00 4.99 -19.38
CA TRP A 112 -0.78 4.12 -20.54
C TRP A 112 0.63 3.52 -20.58
N VAL A 113 1.64 4.38 -20.55
CA VAL A 113 3.05 3.98 -20.78
C VAL A 113 3.62 3.20 -19.60
N GLN A 114 3.31 3.62 -18.37
CA GLN A 114 3.92 3.07 -17.17
C GLN A 114 3.17 1.86 -16.62
N HIS A 115 1.87 1.75 -16.89
CA HIS A 115 1.04 0.70 -16.31
C HIS A 115 0.37 -0.16 -17.38
N THR A 116 -0.45 0.45 -18.24
CA THR A 116 -1.30 -0.32 -19.16
C THR A 116 -0.50 -1.16 -20.14
N ASP A 117 0.47 -0.57 -20.85
CA ASP A 117 1.27 -1.30 -21.84
C ASP A 117 2.10 -2.45 -21.24
N PRO A 118 2.84 -2.27 -20.13
CA PRO A 118 3.54 -3.37 -19.47
C PRO A 118 2.60 -4.48 -18.98
N HIS A 119 1.44 -4.13 -18.40
CA HIS A 119 0.46 -5.11 -17.96
C HIS A 119 -0.12 -5.89 -19.14
N LEU A 120 -0.54 -5.21 -20.21
CA LEU A 120 -1.11 -5.86 -21.40
C LEU A 120 -0.10 -6.77 -22.10
N ARG A 121 1.19 -6.38 -22.14
CA ARG A 121 2.25 -7.24 -22.66
C ARG A 121 2.34 -8.57 -21.92
N ALA A 122 2.30 -8.53 -20.57
CA ALA A 122 2.37 -9.75 -19.76
C ALA A 122 1.06 -10.56 -19.79
N LEU A 123 -0.10 -9.89 -19.73
CA LEU A 123 -1.41 -10.53 -19.73
C LEU A 123 -1.68 -11.28 -21.03
N CYS A 124 -1.32 -10.67 -22.16
CA CYS A 124 -1.63 -11.19 -23.48
C CYS A 124 -0.50 -12.04 -24.06
N ASP A 125 0.56 -12.33 -23.30
CA ASP A 125 1.65 -13.20 -23.74
C ASP A 125 1.12 -14.64 -23.90
N GLY A 126 1.15 -15.15 -25.13
CA GLY A 126 0.64 -16.48 -25.48
C GLY A 126 1.55 -17.63 -25.07
N GLU A 127 2.78 -17.37 -24.66
CA GLU A 127 3.75 -18.39 -24.27
C GLU A 127 3.94 -18.45 -22.75
N ALA A 128 4.02 -17.29 -22.09
CA ALA A 128 4.31 -17.19 -20.66
C ALA A 128 3.23 -16.48 -19.84
N GLY A 129 2.23 -15.88 -20.48
CA GLY A 129 1.19 -15.10 -19.81
C GLY A 129 0.17 -15.99 -19.07
N PRO A 130 -0.63 -15.43 -18.16
CA PRO A 130 -1.57 -16.20 -17.32
C PRO A 130 -2.69 -16.92 -18.09
N MET A 131 -2.86 -16.60 -19.38
CA MET A 131 -3.85 -17.19 -20.27
C MET A 131 -3.22 -18.08 -21.35
N TRP A 132 -1.92 -18.41 -21.26
CA TRP A 132 -1.16 -19.11 -22.31
C TRP A 132 -1.78 -20.45 -22.77
N ARG A 133 -2.52 -21.15 -21.89
CA ARG A 133 -3.22 -22.40 -22.24
C ARG A 133 -4.60 -22.21 -22.87
N CYS A 134 -5.13 -21.00 -22.86
CA CYS A 134 -6.44 -20.69 -23.41
C CYS A 134 -6.32 -20.27 -24.87
N THR A 135 -7.37 -20.55 -25.63
CA THR A 135 -7.62 -19.94 -26.93
C THR A 135 -8.80 -18.98 -26.81
N PRO A 136 -9.06 -18.13 -27.82
CA PRO A 136 -10.25 -17.29 -27.81
C PRO A 136 -11.56 -18.10 -27.72
N GLU A 137 -11.56 -19.37 -28.13
CA GLU A 137 -12.72 -20.26 -28.13
C GLU A 137 -12.76 -21.21 -26.93
N ALA A 138 -11.63 -21.50 -26.27
CA ALA A 138 -11.54 -22.50 -25.21
C ALA A 138 -10.78 -22.00 -23.97
N HIS A 139 -11.45 -22.13 -22.82
CA HIS A 139 -10.87 -21.84 -21.50
C HIS A 139 -10.25 -23.10 -20.87
N VAL A 140 -9.12 -22.93 -20.19
CA VAL A 140 -8.45 -23.98 -19.42
C VAL A 140 -8.19 -23.47 -18.01
N ASP A 141 -8.76 -24.13 -17.00
CA ASP A 141 -8.50 -23.83 -15.59
C ASP A 141 -7.06 -24.27 -15.21
N ILE A 142 -6.31 -23.37 -14.60
CA ILE A 142 -4.95 -23.62 -14.10
C ILE A 142 -5.02 -23.71 -12.58
N PRO A 143 -4.61 -24.83 -11.96
CA PRO A 143 -4.62 -24.95 -10.50
C PRO A 143 -3.61 -23.99 -9.86
N ALA A 144 -3.92 -23.56 -8.65
CA ALA A 144 -2.99 -22.77 -7.85
C ALA A 144 -1.69 -23.56 -7.59
N TYR A 145 -0.59 -22.83 -7.40
CA TYR A 145 0.66 -23.47 -6.99
C TYR A 145 0.48 -24.17 -5.65
N PRO A 146 1.01 -25.40 -5.49
CA PRO A 146 0.99 -26.06 -4.21
C PRO A 146 1.79 -25.23 -3.20
N THR A 147 1.21 -25.02 -2.03
CA THR A 147 1.87 -24.34 -0.91
C THR A 147 1.75 -25.21 0.33
N ILE A 148 2.77 -25.14 1.17
CA ILE A 148 2.68 -25.62 2.55
C ILE A 148 2.52 -24.39 3.45
N PRO A 149 1.72 -24.46 4.53
CA PRO A 149 1.61 -23.37 5.48
C PRO A 149 2.99 -23.00 6.02
N ALA A 150 3.26 -21.71 6.19
CA ALA A 150 4.44 -21.28 6.92
C ALA A 150 4.36 -21.81 8.36
N PRO A 151 5.49 -22.21 8.97
CA PRO A 151 5.52 -22.60 10.38
C PRO A 151 4.93 -21.50 11.28
N SER A 152 4.29 -21.90 12.38
CA SER A 152 3.86 -20.94 13.42
C SER A 152 5.07 -20.17 13.95
N GLY A 153 4.93 -18.87 14.26
CA GLY A 153 6.07 -18.02 14.62
C GLY A 153 6.80 -17.37 13.45
N TRP A 154 6.64 -17.87 12.22
CA TRP A 154 7.48 -17.43 11.09
C TRP A 154 7.22 -15.98 10.64
N PHE A 155 6.00 -15.49 10.81
CA PHE A 155 5.58 -14.12 10.46
C PHE A 155 5.11 -13.30 11.67
N ASP A 156 5.28 -13.82 12.89
CA ASP A 156 4.82 -13.12 14.09
C ASP A 156 5.68 -11.88 14.31
N ALA A 157 5.00 -10.77 14.60
CA ALA A 157 5.58 -9.43 14.66
C ALA A 157 6.42 -9.17 15.92
N ASP A 158 6.75 -10.22 16.69
CA ASP A 158 7.54 -10.15 17.92
C ASP A 158 9.03 -9.97 17.59
N HIS A 159 9.32 -8.85 16.93
CA HIS A 159 10.64 -8.24 16.80
C HIS A 159 10.75 -7.05 17.76
N SER A 160 10.18 -7.16 18.96
CA SER A 160 10.52 -6.27 20.08
C SER A 160 11.85 -6.70 20.69
N ASP A 161 12.92 -6.14 20.15
CA ASP A 161 14.04 -5.59 20.92
C ASP A 161 14.97 -6.54 21.71
N GLU A 162 15.46 -7.61 21.08
CA GLU A 162 16.81 -8.11 21.36
C GLU A 162 17.55 -8.36 20.04
N ARG A 163 18.30 -7.36 19.60
CA ARG A 163 19.30 -7.51 18.54
C ARG A 163 20.48 -8.29 19.14
N PRO A 164 20.76 -9.55 18.76
CA PRO A 164 22.02 -10.17 19.13
C PRO A 164 23.18 -9.32 18.57
N PRO A 165 24.36 -9.29 19.23
CA PRO A 165 25.49 -8.50 18.77
C PRO A 165 25.73 -8.84 17.31
N SER A 166 25.80 -7.81 16.47
CA SER A 166 25.94 -7.96 15.03
C SER A 166 27.19 -8.76 14.70
N ASP A 167 27.00 -10.04 14.38
CA ASP A 167 27.89 -10.77 13.50
C ASP A 167 27.17 -11.06 12.17
N GLY A 168 26.94 -9.98 11.41
CA GLY A 168 27.16 -9.97 9.95
C GLY A 168 26.33 -10.81 8.95
N GLY A 169 25.34 -11.63 9.29
CA GLY A 169 24.52 -12.35 8.28
C GLY A 169 23.19 -11.65 8.00
N ARG A 170 22.92 -10.93 6.89
CA ARG A 170 22.73 -11.46 5.52
C ARG A 170 22.15 -12.87 5.55
N GLY A 171 20.97 -13.05 4.95
CA GLY A 171 20.47 -14.37 4.58
C GLY A 171 21.57 -15.17 3.85
N PRO A 172 21.48 -16.51 3.83
CA PRO A 172 22.58 -17.38 3.42
C PRO A 172 23.26 -16.88 2.14
N ASP A 173 24.57 -16.61 2.20
CA ASP A 173 25.33 -16.02 1.09
C ASP A 173 25.49 -17.05 -0.05
N PHE A 174 24.72 -16.86 -1.12
CA PHE A 174 24.64 -17.74 -2.28
C PHE A 174 25.91 -17.78 -3.15
N ARG A 175 27.00 -17.08 -2.78
CA ARG A 175 28.26 -17.03 -3.55
C ARG A 175 29.31 -18.07 -3.17
N ARG A 176 29.16 -18.78 -2.06
CA ARG A 176 30.12 -19.83 -1.64
C ARG A 176 29.62 -21.21 -2.01
N ALA A 177 29.58 -21.46 -3.32
CA ALA A 177 29.62 -22.83 -3.84
C ALA A 177 31.09 -23.17 -4.18
N ARG A 178 31.53 -24.35 -3.72
CA ARG A 178 32.86 -24.99 -3.86
C ARG A 178 33.90 -24.56 -2.82
N ARG A 179 34.65 -25.44 -2.15
CA ARG A 179 35.05 -26.85 -2.39
C ARG A 179 35.10 -27.62 -1.06
N ASP A 180 34.90 -28.93 -1.21
CA ASP A 180 35.63 -30.07 -0.63
C ASP A 180 36.05 -29.89 0.85
N GLY A 181 35.52 -30.62 1.82
CA GLY A 181 35.43 -32.06 1.91
C GLY A 181 36.07 -32.50 3.25
N ASP A 182 35.55 -33.61 3.77
CA ASP A 182 36.15 -34.52 4.76
C ASP A 182 35.92 -34.41 6.28
N ALA A 183 35.46 -35.58 6.77
CA ALA A 183 35.72 -36.31 8.01
C ALA A 183 35.41 -35.70 9.39
N ALA A 184 34.49 -36.35 10.12
CA ALA A 184 34.81 -37.51 10.97
C ALA A 184 33.57 -38.37 11.22
#